data_AF-A0A916QXA5-F1
#
_entry.id   AF-A0A916QXA5-F1
#
_cell.length_a   1.000
_cell.length_b   1.000
_cell.length_c   1.000
_cell.angle_alpha   90.00
_cell.angle_beta   90.00
_cell.angle_gamma   90.00
#
_symmetry.space_group_name_H-M   'P 1'
#
loop_
_entity.id
_entity.type
_entity.pdbx_description
1 polymer ?
#
loop_
_entity_poly.entity_id
_entity_poly.type
_entity_poly.pdbx_seq_one_letter_code
_entity_poly.pdbx_strand_id
1 'polypeptide(L)'
;MNAGLSGKLLEIRGKFVNSLPERKERLIALHSKLTAGTCTANDMDELRFIVHKIHGLAGTLGFTTLGSFAASLELEVNATIEKGGYSNTFCDGVVTLIGHVQDAIDA
;
A
#
# COMPACT_ATOMS: atom_id res chain seq x y z
N MET A 1 -0.73 -7.92 -32.04
CA MET A 1 -0.80 -7.73 -30.58
C MET A 1 0.11 -8.75 -29.92
N ASN A 2 1.03 -8.31 -29.06
CA ASN A 2 2.19 -9.11 -28.65
C ASN A 2 1.82 -10.06 -27.49
N ALA A 3 1.37 -11.28 -27.81
CA ALA A 3 0.88 -12.26 -26.84
C ALA A 3 1.87 -12.57 -25.70
N GLY A 4 3.18 -12.47 -25.94
CA GLY A 4 4.22 -12.67 -24.92
C GLY A 4 4.29 -11.56 -23.86
N LEU A 5 3.89 -10.33 -24.19
CA LEU A 5 3.82 -9.22 -23.22
C LEU A 5 2.65 -9.45 -22.24
N SER A 6 1.53 -9.96 -22.75
CA SER A 6 0.35 -10.29 -21.94
C SER A 6 0.63 -11.42 -20.95
N GLY A 7 1.39 -12.46 -21.35
CA GLY A 7 1.72 -13.59 -20.46
C GLY A 7 2.58 -13.17 -19.27
N LYS A 8 3.60 -12.35 -19.48
CA LYS A 8 4.45 -11.84 -18.38
C LYS A 8 3.69 -10.91 -17.43
N LEU A 9 2.80 -10.08 -17.96
CA LEU A 9 1.96 -9.21 -17.12
C LEU A 9 0.99 -10.00 -16.25
N LEU A 10 0.43 -11.11 -16.75
CA LEU A 10 -0.41 -12.01 -15.96
C LEU A 10 0.38 -12.68 -14.84
N GLU A 11 1.61 -13.11 -15.09
CA GLU A 11 2.47 -13.69 -14.05
C GLU A 11 2.82 -12.65 -12.96
N ILE A 12 3.18 -11.43 -13.37
CA ILE A 12 3.46 -10.33 -12.43
C ILE A 12 2.20 -9.99 -11.63
N ARG A 13 1.02 -9.97 -12.28
CA ARG A 13 -0.27 -9.77 -11.61
C ARG A 13 -0.52 -10.83 -10.54
N GLY A 14 -0.32 -12.11 -10.86
CA GLY A 14 -0.46 -13.20 -9.90
C GLY A 14 0.49 -13.06 -8.70
N LYS A 15 1.76 -12.75 -8.96
CA LYS A 15 2.76 -12.49 -7.90
C LYS A 15 2.39 -11.30 -7.03
N PHE A 16 1.87 -10.24 -7.63
CA PHE A 16 1.40 -9.06 -6.92
C PHE A 16 0.25 -9.41 -5.98
N VAL A 17 -0.81 -10.06 -6.50
CA VAL A 17 -1.98 -10.49 -5.70
C VAL A 17 -1.56 -11.42 -4.56
N ASN A 18 -0.69 -12.41 -4.84
CA ASN A 18 -0.18 -13.32 -3.81
C ASN A 18 0.64 -12.63 -2.70
N SER A 19 1.18 -11.44 -2.96
CA SER A 19 1.89 -10.65 -1.96
C SER A 19 0.99 -9.73 -1.12
N LEU A 20 -0.26 -9.51 -1.55
CA LEU A 20 -1.19 -8.60 -0.88
C LEU A 20 -1.59 -9.05 0.53
N PRO A 21 -1.84 -10.35 0.82
CA PRO A 21 -2.20 -10.78 2.17
C PRO A 21 -1.15 -10.43 3.21
N GLU A 22 0.13 -10.72 2.93
CA GLU A 22 1.23 -10.39 3.84
C GLU A 22 1.37 -8.87 4.04
N ARG A 23 1.23 -8.08 2.96
CA ARG A 23 1.27 -6.61 3.05
C ARG A 23 0.09 -6.07 3.87
N LYS A 24 -1.09 -6.67 3.74
CA LYS A 24 -2.28 -6.31 4.52
C LYS A 24 -2.02 -6.51 6.00
N GLU A 25 -1.48 -7.65 6.41
CA GLU A 25 -1.16 -7.93 7.82
C GLU A 25 -0.15 -6.93 8.39
N ARG A 26 0.90 -6.61 7.62
CA ARG A 26 1.87 -5.58 8.01
C ARG A 26 1.23 -4.20 8.14
N LEU A 27 0.37 -3.79 7.20
CA LEU A 27 -0.36 -2.53 7.27
C LEU A 27 -1.26 -2.47 8.51
N ILE A 28 -1.94 -3.56 8.86
CA ILE A 28 -2.75 -3.66 10.09
C ILE A 28 -1.87 -3.46 11.34
N ALA A 29 -0.71 -4.10 11.39
CA ALA A 29 0.23 -3.95 12.49
C ALA A 29 0.76 -2.50 12.61
N LEU A 30 1.12 -1.89 11.48
CA LEU A 30 1.56 -0.50 11.41
C LEU A 30 0.45 0.47 11.84
N HIS A 31 -0.77 0.27 11.37
CA HIS A 31 -1.93 1.05 11.79
C HIS A 31 -2.16 0.95 13.31
N SER A 32 -2.04 -0.25 13.90
CA SER A 32 -2.15 -0.44 15.35
C SER A 32 -1.08 0.37 16.13
N LYS A 33 0.16 0.42 15.63
CA LYS A 33 1.22 1.24 16.24
C LYS A 33 0.96 2.73 16.08
N LEU A 34 0.47 3.16 14.92
CA LEU A 34 0.08 4.55 14.65
C LEU A 34 -0.99 5.00 15.65
N THR A 35 -2.07 4.24 15.80
CA THR A 35 -3.17 4.58 16.71
C THR A 35 -2.77 4.51 18.19
N ALA A 36 -1.87 3.60 18.56
CA ALA A 36 -1.31 3.53 19.91
C ALA A 36 -0.26 4.62 20.21
N GLY A 37 0.17 5.40 19.21
CA GLY A 37 1.23 6.40 19.39
C GLY A 37 2.62 5.80 19.62
N THR A 38 2.83 4.53 19.25
CA THR A 38 4.08 3.79 19.46
C THR A 38 4.87 3.57 18.16
N CYS A 39 4.44 4.23 17.08
CA CYS A 39 5.08 4.15 15.77
C CYS A 39 6.47 4.78 15.80
N THR A 40 7.47 4.04 15.32
CA THR A 40 8.86 4.50 15.21
C THR A 40 9.18 5.00 13.81
N ALA A 41 10.35 5.64 13.63
CA ALA A 41 10.83 6.02 12.30
C ALA A 41 10.96 4.79 11.36
N ASN A 42 11.41 3.65 11.88
CA ASN A 42 11.51 2.42 11.10
C ASN A 42 10.14 1.90 10.65
N ASP A 43 9.11 2.03 11.50
CA ASP A 43 7.74 1.67 11.14
C ASP A 43 7.19 2.59 10.03
N MET A 44 7.50 3.89 10.09
CA MET A 44 7.13 4.83 9.04
C MET A 44 7.85 4.54 7.71
N ASP A 45 9.12 4.15 7.74
CA ASP A 45 9.85 3.70 6.55
C ASP A 45 9.28 2.39 5.98
N GLU A 46 8.87 1.45 6.84
CA GLU A 46 8.18 0.24 6.38
C GLU A 46 6.84 0.58 5.72
N LEU A 47 6.05 1.46 6.33
CA LEU A 47 4.79 1.95 5.75
C LEU A 47 5.03 2.57 4.38
N ARG A 48 6.02 3.48 4.27
CA ARG A 48 6.42 4.10 3.01
C ARG A 48 6.76 3.06 1.95
N PHE A 49 7.56 2.05 2.32
CA PHE A 49 7.96 0.99 1.40
C PHE A 49 6.77 0.18 0.88
N ILE A 50 5.85 -0.23 1.77
CA ILE A 50 4.67 -1.01 1.38
C ILE A 50 3.78 -0.20 0.44
N VAL A 51 3.48 1.05 0.80
CA VAL A 51 2.65 1.96 -0.01
C VAL A 51 3.28 2.18 -1.39
N HIS A 52 4.58 2.47 -1.44
CA HIS A 52 5.33 2.62 -2.69
C HIS A 52 5.24 1.37 -3.59
N LYS A 53 5.38 0.17 -3.02
CA LYS A 53 5.27 -1.09 -3.77
C LYS A 53 3.88 -1.35 -4.30
N ILE A 54 2.84 -0.94 -3.56
CA ILE A 54 1.45 -1.04 -4.00
C ILE A 54 1.22 -0.05 -5.16
N HIS A 55 1.53 1.22 -4.95
CA HIS A 55 1.39 2.27 -5.97
C HIS A 55 2.11 1.89 -7.28
N GLY A 56 3.38 1.49 -7.20
CA GLY A 56 4.22 1.23 -8.38
C GLY A 56 3.78 0.05 -9.26
N LEU A 57 2.91 -0.83 -8.76
CA LEU A 57 2.46 -2.02 -9.50
C LEU A 57 0.95 -2.02 -9.76
N ALA A 58 0.14 -1.50 -8.83
CA ALA A 58 -1.32 -1.62 -8.88
C ALA A 58 -1.92 -1.01 -10.17
N GLY A 59 -1.49 0.19 -10.57
CA GLY A 59 -2.01 0.86 -11.77
C GLY A 59 -1.72 0.06 -13.06
N THR A 60 -0.48 -0.40 -13.22
CA THR A 60 -0.05 -1.20 -14.38
C THR A 60 -0.79 -2.54 -14.49
N LEU A 61 -1.20 -3.11 -13.35
CA LEU A 61 -1.83 -4.42 -13.28
C LEU A 61 -3.36 -4.37 -13.28
N GLY A 62 -3.95 -3.18 -13.41
CA GLY A 62 -5.41 -2.99 -13.51
C GLY A 62 -6.12 -2.77 -12.17
N PHE A 63 -5.39 -2.52 -11.08
CA PHE A 63 -5.93 -2.16 -9.76
C PHE A 63 -5.93 -0.64 -9.60
N THR A 64 -6.63 0.08 -10.48
CA THR A 64 -6.54 1.55 -10.60
C THR A 64 -6.90 2.27 -9.29
N THR A 65 -7.97 1.85 -8.60
CA THR A 65 -8.39 2.46 -7.33
C THR A 65 -7.33 2.29 -6.25
N LEU A 66 -6.83 1.06 -6.07
CA LEU A 66 -5.77 0.75 -5.11
C LEU A 66 -4.50 1.55 -5.42
N GLY A 67 -4.09 1.60 -6.69
CA GLY A 67 -2.88 2.32 -7.11
C GLY A 67 -2.98 3.82 -6.91
N SER A 68 -4.12 4.41 -7.26
CA SER A 68 -4.34 5.86 -7.10
C SER A 68 -4.40 6.26 -5.63
N PHE A 69 -5.08 5.45 -4.80
CA PHE A 69 -5.12 5.71 -3.37
C PHE A 69 -3.75 5.56 -2.72
N ALA A 70 -3.00 4.50 -3.06
CA ALA A 70 -1.64 4.31 -2.57
C ALA A 70 -0.71 5.44 -3.00
N ALA A 71 -0.85 5.98 -4.21
CA ALA A 71 -0.06 7.14 -4.66
C ALA A 71 -0.30 8.37 -3.77
N SER A 72 -1.57 8.68 -3.47
CA SER A 72 -1.93 9.78 -2.59
C SER A 72 -1.38 9.57 -1.17
N LEU A 73 -1.57 8.37 -0.61
CA LEU A 73 -1.07 8.06 0.73
C LEU A 73 0.46 8.09 0.78
N GLU A 74 1.17 7.72 -0.29
CA GLU A 74 2.64 7.78 -0.35
C GLU A 74 3.13 9.22 -0.14
N LEU A 75 2.46 10.20 -0.76
CA LEU A 75 2.78 11.62 -0.58
C LEU A 75 2.58 12.05 0.88
N GLU A 76 1.49 11.60 1.50
CA GLU A 76 1.20 11.89 2.91
C GLU A 76 2.20 11.24 3.87
N VAL A 77 2.61 9.99 3.60
CA VAL A 77 3.65 9.29 4.37
C VAL A 77 4.96 10.05 4.32
N ASN A 78 5.38 10.48 3.12
CA ASN A 78 6.62 11.25 2.96
C ASN A 78 6.56 12.57 3.72
N ALA A 79 5.46 13.31 3.60
CA ALA A 79 5.27 14.57 4.32
C ALA A 79 5.24 14.38 5.86
N THR A 80 4.68 13.26 6.32
CA THR A 80 4.63 12.88 7.74
C THR A 80 6.02 12.60 8.29
N ILE A 81 6.83 11.85 7.54
CA ILE A 81 8.23 11.56 7.90
C ILE A 81 9.04 12.85 8.02
N GLU A 82 8.91 13.76 7.05
CA GLU A 82 9.62 15.05 7.04
C GLU A 82 9.21 15.96 8.22
N LYS A 83 7.92 15.97 8.58
CA LYS A 83 7.40 16.78 9.68
C LYS A 83 7.65 16.18 11.07
N GLY A 84 7.93 14.87 11.15
CA GLY A 84 8.12 14.16 12.42
C GLY A 84 6.83 13.92 13.20
N GLY A 85 5.68 13.80 12.52
CA GLY A 85 4.40 13.55 13.18
C GLY A 85 3.25 13.33 12.19
N TYR A 86 2.28 12.50 12.60
CA TYR A 86 1.09 12.13 11.83
C TYR A 86 -0.22 12.59 12.49
N SER A 87 -1.27 12.72 11.69
CA SER A 87 -2.62 13.07 12.15
C SER A 87 -3.54 11.85 12.21
N ASN A 88 -4.70 11.99 12.85
CA ASN A 88 -5.73 10.94 12.82
C ASN A 88 -6.19 10.64 11.39
N THR A 89 -6.32 11.67 10.55
CA THR A 89 -6.68 11.49 9.13
C THR A 89 -5.66 10.64 8.38
N PHE A 90 -4.37 10.76 8.70
CA PHE A 90 -3.35 9.89 8.14
C PHE A 90 -3.54 8.42 8.57
N CYS A 91 -3.84 8.18 9.84
CA CYS A 91 -4.18 6.84 10.34
C CYS A 91 -5.42 6.27 9.60
N ASP A 92 -6.46 7.09 9.40
CA ASP A 92 -7.66 6.72 8.65
C ASP A 92 -7.33 6.41 7.18
N GLY A 93 -6.33 7.09 6.61
CA GLY A 93 -5.79 6.80 5.29
C GLY A 93 -5.19 5.39 5.21
N VAL A 94 -4.43 4.98 6.23
CA VAL A 94 -3.84 3.63 6.29
C VAL A 94 -4.92 2.56 6.40
N VAL A 95 -5.99 2.75 7.21
CA VAL A 95 -7.09 1.76 7.27
C VAL A 95 -7.87 1.69 5.97
N THR A 96 -8.03 2.81 5.27
CA THR A 96 -8.66 2.84 3.95
C THR A 96 -7.84 2.07 2.92
N LEU A 97 -6.50 2.21 2.94
CA LEU A 97 -5.62 1.40 2.09
C LEU A 97 -5.77 -0.11 2.37
N ILE A 98 -5.86 -0.50 3.64
CA ILE A 98 -6.10 -1.91 4.04
C ILE A 98 -7.39 -2.43 3.41
N GLY A 99 -8.45 -1.62 3.37
CA GLY A 99 -9.70 -1.94 2.69
C GLY A 99 -9.50 -2.20 1.19
N HIS A 100 -8.84 -1.28 0.48
CA HIS A 100 -8.55 -1.46 -0.94
C HIS A 100 -7.65 -2.67 -1.25
N VAL A 101 -6.73 -2.99 -0.33
CA VAL A 101 -5.91 -4.21 -0.44
C VAL A 101 -6.79 -5.46 -0.30
N GLN A 102 -7.76 -5.45 0.62
CA GLN A 102 -8.72 -6.56 0.76
C GLN A 102 -9.57 -6.71 -0.51
N ASP A 103 -10.12 -5.62 -1.04
CA ASP A 103 -10.91 -5.67 -2.28
C ASP A 103 -10.11 -6.27 -3.44
N ALA A 104 -8.81 -5.96 -3.52
CA ALA A 104 -7.92 -6.49 -4.55
C ALA A 104 -7.54 -7.98 -4.34
N ILE A 105 -7.64 -8.50 -3.12
CA ILE A 105 -7.45 -9.92 -2.82
C ILE A 105 -8.69 -10.72 -3.24
N ASP A 106 -9.88 -10.14 -3.06
CA ASP A 106 -11.17 -10.80 -3.32
C ASP A 106 -11.62 -10.73 -4.79
N ALA A 107 -10.92 -9.97 -5.64
CA ALA A 107 -11.24 -9.70 -7.05
C ALA A 107 -10.68 -10.76 -8.02
#